data_AF-A0A7D9M2F4-F1
#
_entry.id   AF-A0A7D9M2F4-F1
#
_cell.length_a   1.000
_cell.length_b   1.000
_cell.length_c   1.000
_cell.angle_alpha   90.00
_cell.angle_beta   90.00
_cell.angle_gamma   90.00
#
_symmetry.space_group_name_H-M   'P 1'
#
loop_
_entity.id
_entity.type
_entity.pdbx_description
1 polymer ?
#
loop_
_entity_poly.entity_id
_entity_poly.type
_entity_poly.pdbx_seq_one_letter_code
_entity_poly.pdbx_strand_id
1 'polypeptide(L)'
;SSSNFLDSITVSEVEVQSLLSSLSPSKAIGPDGIPAYLLKRCSEVIAPSLTVFFELSLQQGVFPSEWKSANVVPIPKKGDA
;
A
#
# COMPACT_ATOMS: atom_id res chain seq x y z
N SER A 1 32.82 -11.95 -1.75
CA SER A 1 31.84 -10.87 -1.55
C SER A 1 30.59 -11.20 -2.32
N SER A 2 29.52 -11.59 -1.63
CA SER A 2 28.23 -11.89 -2.26
C SER A 2 27.56 -10.56 -2.62
N SER A 3 27.35 -10.28 -3.90
CA SER A 3 26.59 -9.10 -4.33
C SER A 3 25.13 -9.30 -3.96
N ASN A 4 24.62 -8.48 -3.04
CA ASN A 4 23.19 -8.44 -2.69
C ASN A 4 22.41 -7.65 -3.75
N PHE A 5 22.55 -8.01 -5.03
CA PHE A 5 21.78 -7.40 -6.11
C PHE A 5 20.48 -8.19 -6.26
N LEU A 6 19.35 -7.47 -6.20
CA LEU A 6 18.06 -8.01 -6.58
C LEU A 6 17.99 -7.95 -8.11
N ASP A 7 18.31 -9.06 -8.78
CA ASP A 7 18.42 -9.11 -10.24
C ASP A 7 17.07 -8.92 -10.96
N SER A 8 15.96 -9.22 -10.28
CA SER A 8 14.60 -8.97 -10.78
C SER A 8 13.59 -8.98 -9.64
N ILE A 9 12.72 -7.98 -9.60
CA ILE A 9 11.54 -7.93 -8.73
C ILE A 9 10.32 -7.96 -9.65
N THR A 10 9.43 -8.91 -9.43
CA THR A 10 8.19 -9.05 -10.18
C THR A 10 7.00 -8.93 -9.23
N VAL A 11 6.01 -8.14 -9.61
CA VAL A 11 4.75 -7.98 -8.87
C VAL A 11 3.70 -8.93 -9.42
N SER A 12 3.15 -9.79 -8.56
CA SER A 12 2.08 -10.72 -8.91
C SER A 12 0.71 -10.12 -8.64
N GLU A 13 -0.21 -10.22 -9.59
CA GLU A 13 -1.59 -9.78 -9.40
C GLU A 13 -2.29 -10.53 -8.26
N VAL A 14 -2.01 -11.83 -8.13
CA VAL A 14 -2.54 -12.67 -7.03
C VAL A 14 -2.04 -12.15 -5.68
N GLU A 15 -0.78 -11.74 -5.62
CA GLU A 15 -0.19 -11.18 -4.40
C GLU A 15 -0.82 -9.82 -4.06
N VAL A 16 -0.93 -8.93 -5.06
CA VAL A 16 -1.58 -7.62 -4.89
C VAL A 16 -3.03 -7.79 -4.42
N GLN A 17 -3.80 -8.66 -5.06
CA GLN A 17 -5.18 -8.96 -4.67
C GLN A 17 -5.27 -9.51 -3.25
N SER A 18 -4.38 -10.44 -2.88
CA SER A 18 -4.31 -11.01 -1.53
C SER A 18 -4.03 -9.93 -0.49
N LEU A 19 -3.06 -9.05 -0.75
CA LEU A 19 -2.73 -7.92 0.11
C LEU A 19 -3.90 -6.95 0.26
N LEU A 20 -4.57 -6.57 -0.84
CA LEU A 20 -5.77 -5.74 -0.80
C LEU A 20 -6.89 -6.39 0.02
N SER A 21 -7.08 -7.70 -0.13
CA SER A 21 -8.11 -8.46 0.59
C SER A 21 -7.78 -8.61 2.10
N SER A 22 -6.51 -8.53 2.45
CA SER A 22 -6.01 -8.58 3.83
C SER A 22 -6.11 -7.24 4.58
N LEU A 23 -6.45 -6.14 3.89
CA LEU A 23 -6.56 -4.82 4.51
C LEU A 23 -7.55 -4.83 5.69
N SER A 24 -7.12 -4.19 6.78
CA SER A 24 -8.00 -3.98 7.93
C SER A 24 -8.94 -2.81 7.65
N PRO A 25 -10.27 -3.02 7.66
CA PRO A 25 -11.24 -1.97 7.37
C PRO A 25 -11.33 -0.90 8.48
N SER A 26 -10.79 -1.16 9.67
CA SER A 26 -10.79 -0.23 10.80
C SER A 26 -9.61 0.74 10.82
N LYS A 27 -8.68 0.66 9.86
CA LYS A 27 -7.55 1.58 9.77
C LYS A 27 -8.01 2.97 9.34
N ALA A 28 -7.26 3.99 9.78
CA ALA A 28 -7.47 5.37 9.39
C ALA A 28 -7.41 5.52 7.86
N ILE A 29 -8.30 6.36 7.33
CA ILE A 29 -8.32 6.73 5.91
C ILE A 29 -7.08 7.57 5.61
N GLY A 30 -6.42 7.28 4.49
CA GLY A 30 -5.26 8.04 4.04
C GLY A 30 -5.63 9.47 3.60
N PRO A 31 -4.62 10.29 3.25
CA PRO A 31 -4.85 11.63 2.69
C PRO A 31 -5.63 11.63 1.37
N ASP A 32 -5.72 10.48 0.70
CA ASP A 32 -6.47 10.26 -0.53
C ASP A 32 -8.00 10.15 -0.33
N GLY A 33 -8.46 10.02 0.92
CA GLY A 33 -9.88 9.86 1.24
C GLY A 33 -10.44 8.48 0.90
N ILE A 34 -9.62 7.51 0.47
CA ILE A 34 -10.07 6.19 0.04
C ILE A 34 -10.12 5.24 1.23
N PRO A 35 -11.29 4.72 1.62
CA PRO A 35 -11.37 3.79 2.74
C PRO A 35 -10.77 2.43 2.40
N ALA A 36 -10.05 1.83 3.37
CA ALA A 36 -9.48 0.48 3.23
C ALA A 36 -10.54 -0.59 2.91
N TYR A 37 -11.77 -0.43 3.40
CA TYR A 37 -12.86 -1.37 3.09
C TYR A 37 -13.22 -1.39 1.59
N LEU A 38 -13.11 -0.24 0.90
CA LEU A 38 -13.42 -0.13 -0.52
C LEU A 38 -12.38 -0.88 -1.34
N LEU A 39 -11.10 -0.64 -1.04
CA LEU A 39 -9.97 -1.35 -1.66
C LEU A 39 -10.10 -2.87 -1.47
N LYS A 40 -10.47 -3.30 -0.27
CA LYS A 40 -10.73 -4.71 0.03
C LYS A 40 -11.91 -5.28 -0.74
N ARG A 41 -13.01 -4.53 -0.86
CA ARG A 41 -14.22 -5.01 -1.55
C ARG A 41 -14.06 -5.06 -3.07
N CYS A 42 -13.24 -4.18 -3.61
CA CYS A 42 -12.95 -4.06 -5.05
C CYS A 42 -11.60 -4.69 -5.43
N SER A 43 -11.01 -5.54 -4.58
CA SER A 43 -9.65 -6.05 -4.76
C SER A 43 -9.45 -6.74 -6.10
N GLU A 44 -10.41 -7.57 -6.53
CA GLU A 44 -10.38 -8.25 -7.82
C GLU A 44 -10.38 -7.29 -9.02
N VAL A 45 -11.11 -6.18 -8.93
CA VAL A 45 -11.22 -5.20 -10.03
C VAL A 45 -10.01 -4.29 -10.09
N ILE A 46 -9.43 -3.95 -8.92
CA ILE A 46 -8.36 -2.96 -8.80
C ILE A 46 -6.97 -3.60 -8.91
N ALA A 47 -6.82 -4.88 -8.54
CA ALA A 47 -5.54 -5.59 -8.52
C ALA A 47 -4.76 -5.53 -9.84
N PRO A 48 -5.37 -5.73 -11.04
CA PRO A 48 -4.62 -5.66 -12.30
C PRO A 48 -3.96 -4.29 -12.51
N SER A 49 -4.70 -3.21 -12.26
CA SER A 49 -4.22 -1.83 -12.41
C SER A 49 -3.10 -1.52 -11.41
N LEU A 50 -3.26 -1.91 -10.15
CA LEU A 50 -2.23 -1.69 -9.13
C LEU A 50 -0.98 -2.54 -9.36
N THR A 51 -1.12 -3.73 -9.93
CA THR A 51 0.01 -4.60 -10.28
C THR A 51 0.90 -3.94 -11.31
N VAL A 52 0.33 -3.44 -12.41
CA VAL A 52 1.08 -2.68 -13.43
C VAL A 52 1.71 -1.44 -12.82
N PHE A 53 0.97 -0.73 -11.96
CA PHE A 53 1.47 0.47 -11.30
C PHE A 53 2.70 0.17 -10.41
N PHE A 54 2.62 -0.84 -9.55
CA PHE A 54 3.72 -1.22 -8.66
C PHE A 54 4.93 -1.77 -9.41
N GLU A 55 4.70 -2.59 -10.44
CA GLU A 55 5.76 -3.11 -11.30
C GLU A 55 6.55 -1.95 -11.94
N LEU A 56 5.86 -0.97 -12.54
CA LEU A 56 6.50 0.20 -13.13
C LEU A 56 7.23 1.04 -12.08
N SER A 57 6.64 1.25 -10.90
CA SER A 57 7.28 1.98 -9.80
C SER A 57 8.59 1.34 -9.37
N LEU A 58 8.61 0.00 -9.25
CA LEU A 58 9.79 -0.76 -8.85
C LEU A 58 10.86 -0.80 -9.94
N GLN A 59 10.47 -1.01 -11.20
CA GLN A 59 11.39 -1.02 -12.34
C GLN A 59 12.05 0.34 -12.57
N GLN A 60 11.31 1.44 -12.42
CA GLN A 60 11.84 2.79 -12.63
C GLN A 60 12.51 3.37 -11.38
N GLY A 61 12.28 2.77 -10.21
CA GLY A 61 12.71 3.32 -8.93
C GLY A 61 12.03 4.66 -8.57
N VAL A 62 10.86 4.93 -9.16
CA VAL A 62 10.10 6.17 -8.96
C VAL A 62 8.82 5.85 -8.20
N PHE A 63 8.57 6.57 -7.11
CA PHE A 63 7.41 6.38 -6.25
C PHE A 63 6.62 7.68 -6.09
N PRO A 64 5.28 7.62 -5.95
CA PRO A 64 4.48 8.80 -5.64
C PRO A 64 5.00 9.53 -4.40
N SER A 65 5.02 10.86 -4.47
CA SER A 65 5.40 11.71 -3.34
C SER A 65 4.40 11.59 -2.18
N GLU A 66 3.15 11.31 -2.52
CA GLU A 66 1.98 11.13 -1.68
C GLU A 66 2.17 9.96 -0.71
N TRP A 67 2.88 8.90 -1.12
CA TRP A 67 3.18 7.76 -0.26
C TRP A 67 4.13 8.10 0.89
N LYS A 68 4.86 9.21 0.76
CA LYS A 68 5.75 9.75 1.81
C LYS A 68 5.02 10.70 2.76
N SER A 69 3.74 10.99 2.48
CA SER A 69 2.90 11.89 3.27
C SER A 69 2.01 11.09 4.22
N ALA A 70 1.85 11.58 5.46
CA ALA A 70 1.00 10.95 6.46
C ALA A 70 0.17 12.01 7.20
N ASN A 71 -1.08 11.68 7.52
CA ASN A 71 -1.90 12.51 8.40
C ASN A 71 -1.52 12.22 9.86
N VAL A 72 -1.00 13.22 10.57
CA VAL A 72 -0.60 13.09 11.98
C VAL A 72 -1.74 13.61 12.84
N VAL A 73 -2.49 12.69 13.45
CA VAL A 73 -3.51 13.02 14.44
C VAL A 73 -2.96 12.71 15.84
N PRO A 74 -2.85 13.69 16.73
CA PRO A 74 -2.48 13.44 18.12
C PRO A 74 -3.52 12.54 18.80
N ILE A 75 -3.10 11.38 19.28
CA ILE A 75 -3.96 10.50 20.09
C ILE A 75 -3.58 10.72 21.56
N PRO A 76 -4.43 11.37 22.37
CA PRO A 76 -4.18 11.50 23.80
C PRO A 76 -4.15 10.11 24.43
N LYS A 77 -3.06 9.77 25.12
CA LYS A 77 -2.98 8.57 25.94
C LYS A 77 -4.00 8.68 27.08
N LYS A 78 -4.62 7.56 27.46
CA LYS A 78 -5.41 7.51 28.70
C LYS A 78 -4.45 7.40 29.90
N GLY A 79 -4.54 8.37 30.82
CA GLY A 79 -3.89 8.42 32.15
C GLY A 79 -2.99 9.67 32.31
N ASP A 80 -2.91 10.36 33.45
CA ASP A 80 -3.62 10.35 34.73
C ASP A 80 -3.66 11.81 35.20
N ALA A 81 -4.74 12.24 35.86
CA ALA A 81 -4.74 13.50 36.60
C ALA A 81 -4.00 13.33 37.93
#